data_AF-A0A7C4SRP3-F1
#
_entry.id   AF-A0A7C4SRP3-F1
#
_cell.length_a   1.000
_cell.length_b   1.000
_cell.length_c   1.000
_cell.angle_alpha   90.00
_cell.angle_beta   90.00
_cell.angle_gamma   90.00
#
_symmetry.space_group_name_H-M   'P 1'
#
loop_
_entity.id
_entity.type
_entity.pdbx_description
1 polymer ?
#
loop_
_entity_poly.entity_id
_entity_poly.type
_entity_poly.pdbx_seq_one_letter_code
_entity_poly.pdbx_strand_id
1 'polypeptide(L)' 'MLDKIREFLAEFRVEMKKVSWPNRKEVAASTGVVLVVVLFVSFYLGFADFVLSKLLRLMLS' A
#
# COMPACT_ATOMS: atom_id res chain seq x y z
N MET A 1 -40.44 1.72 10.09
CA MET A 1 -39.31 1.52 9.14
C MET A 1 -38.24 2.58 9.30
N LEU A 2 -38.61 3.87 9.36
CA LEU A 2 -37.66 4.98 9.58
C LEU A 2 -36.90 4.88 10.91
N ASP A 3 -37.55 4.41 11.98
CA ASP A 3 -36.91 4.27 13.30
C ASP A 3 -35.82 3.19 13.33
N LYS A 4 -36.04 2.05 12.64
CA LYS A 4 -35.02 0.99 12.47
C LYS A 4 -33.76 1.49 11.77
N ILE A 5 -33.90 2.39 10.79
CA ILE A 5 -32.75 2.96 10.06
C ILE A 5 -31.95 3.91 10.96
N ARG A 6 -32.63 4.68 11.82
CA ARG A 6 -31.97 5.56 12.80
C ARG A 6 -31.21 4.76 13.85
N GLU A 7 -31.78 3.67 14.34
CA GLU A 7 -31.10 2.72 15.24
C GLU A 7 -29.88 2.09 14.57
N PHE A 8 -30.02 1.59 13.34
CA PHE A 8 -28.89 1.02 12.58
C PHE A 8 -27.74 2.01 12.37
N LEU A 9 -28.04 3.28 12.06
CA LEU A 9 -27.03 4.33 11.92
C LEU A 9 -26.36 4.68 13.25
N ALA A 10 -27.11 4.64 14.35
CA ALA A 10 -26.58 4.89 15.68
C ALA A 10 -25.64 3.76 16.13
N GLU A 11 -26.04 2.50 15.93
CA GLU A 11 -25.23 1.32 16.20
C GLU A 11 -23.97 1.27 15.31
N PHE A 12 -24.11 1.54 14.01
CA PHE A 12 -22.98 1.63 13.08
C PHE A 12 -21.97 2.69 13.51
N ARG A 13 -22.44 3.85 13.99
CA ARG A 13 -21.55 4.91 14.51
C ARG A 13 -20.82 4.48 15.79
N VAL A 14 -21.41 3.62 16.61
CA VAL A 14 -20.79 3.07 17.82
C VAL A 14 -19.75 2.00 17.46
N GLU A 15 -20.03 1.12 16.49
CA GLU A 15 -19.05 0.14 15.99
C GLU A 15 -17.88 0.79 15.26
N MET A 16 -18.15 1.82 14.45
CA MET A 16 -17.11 2.62 13.78
C MET A 16 -16.18 3.34 14.77
N LYS A 17 -16.64 3.61 16.01
CA LYS A 17 -15.79 4.13 17.09
C LYS A 17 -14.95 3.04 17.77
N LYS A 18 -15.34 1.77 17.67
CA LYS A 18 -14.53 0.62 18.14
C LYS A 18 -13.45 0.24 17.14
N VAL A 19 -13.50 0.77 15.90
CA VAL A 19 -12.39 0.66 14.95
C VAL A 19 -11.20 1.40 15.54
N SER A 20 -10.25 0.62 16.07
CA SER A 20 -8.95 1.08 16.52
C SER A 20 -8.16 1.56 15.31
N TRP A 21 -8.38 2.83 14.94
CA TRP A 21 -7.58 3.45 13.90
C TRP A 21 -6.11 3.44 14.36
N PRO A 22 -5.21 2.88 13.54
CA PRO A 22 -3.80 2.85 13.86
C PRO A 22 -3.31 4.29 14.07
N ASN A 23 -2.47 4.47 15.08
CA ASN A 23 -1.94 5.79 15.40
C ASN A 23 -1.15 6.31 14.19
N ARG A 24 -1.25 7.61 13.87
CA ARG A 24 -0.60 8.21 12.68
C ARG A 24 0.91 7.90 12.58
N LYS A 25 1.55 7.66 13.72
CA LYS A 25 2.96 7.25 13.83
C LYS A 25 3.24 5.85 13.27
N GLU A 26 2.34 4.88 13.47
CA GLU A 26 2.48 3.52 12.95
C GLU A 26 2.25 3.47 11.43
N VAL A 27 1.31 4.28 10.94
CA VAL A 27 1.06 4.44 9.50
C VAL A 27 2.27 5.09 8.81
N ALA A 28 2.88 6.10 9.44
CA ALA A 28 4.10 6.72 8.91
C ALA A 28 5.29 5.76 8.93
N ALA A 29 5.47 4.98 10.01
CA ALA A 29 6.55 4.01 10.11
C ALA A 29 6.42 2.87 9.08
N SER A 30 5.22 2.32 8.92
CA SER A 30 4.95 1.27 7.93
C SER A 30 5.12 1.78 6.49
N THR A 31 4.67 3.00 6.19
CA THR A 31 4.89 3.63 4.87
C THR A 31 6.38 3.86 4.58
N GLY A 32 7.16 4.25 5.60
CA GLY A 32 8.60 4.42 5.46
C GLY A 32 9.33 3.13 5.07
N VAL A 33 8.99 2.01 5.72
CA VAL A 33 9.55 0.70 5.36
C VAL A 33 9.17 0.31 3.93
N VAL A 34 7.90 0.49 3.55
CA VAL A 34 7.43 0.19 2.18
C VAL A 34 8.21 1.00 1.14
N LEU A 35 8.44 2.30 1.37
CA LEU A 35 9.21 3.15 0.44
C LEU A 35 10.64 2.64 0.25
N VAL A 36 11.31 2.24 1.32
CA VAL A 36 12.67 1.68 1.25
C VAL A 36 12.66 0.39 0.42
N VAL A 37 11.74 -0.53 0.70
CA VAL A 37 11.64 -1.81 -0.03
C VAL A 37 11.34 -1.58 -1.51
N VAL A 38 10.42 -0.68 -1.85
CA VAL A 38 10.08 -0.34 -3.23
C VAL A 38 11.30 0.22 -3.96
N LEU A 39 12.05 1.14 -3.35
CA LEU A 39 13.26 1.69 -3.96
C LEU A 39 14.30 0.61 -4.25
N PHE A 40 14.54 -0.32 -3.32
CA PHE A 40 15.45 -1.44 -3.53
C PHE A 40 15.00 -2.36 -4.67
N VAL A 41 13.72 -2.73 -4.68
CA VAL A 41 13.15 -3.62 -5.72
C VAL A 41 13.19 -2.94 -7.09
N SER A 42 12.78 -1.67 -7.18
CA SER A 42 12.82 -0.90 -8.42
C SER A 42 14.25 -0.75 -8.96
N PHE A 43 15.24 -0.54 -8.09
CA PHE A 43 16.64 -0.47 -8.50
C PHE A 43 17.13 -1.82 -9.05
N TYR A 44 16.82 -2.91 -8.35
CA TYR A 44 17.19 -4.26 -8.78
C TYR A 44 16.57 -4.62 -10.14
N LEU A 45 15.26 -4.41 -10.29
CA LEU A 45 14.56 -4.68 -11.55
C LEU A 45 15.08 -3.79 -12.67
N GLY A 46 15.23 -2.48 -12.44
CA GLY A 46 15.76 -1.57 -13.45
C GLY A 46 17.19 -1.93 -13.90
N PHE A 47 18.04 -2.39 -12.98
CA PHE A 47 19.36 -2.90 -13.34
C PHE A 47 19.27 -4.17 -14.17
N ALA A 48 18.42 -5.12 -13.78
CA ALA A 48 18.19 -6.35 -14.53
C ALA A 48 17.67 -6.07 -15.95
N ASP A 49 16.69 -5.16 -16.09
CA ASP A 49 16.13 -4.74 -17.38
C ASP A 49 17.19 -4.07 -18.27
N PHE A 50 18.08 -3.27 -17.68
CA PHE A 50 19.19 -2.64 -18.41
C PHE A 50 20.19 -3.68 -18.95
N VAL A 51 20.58 -4.63 -18.10
CA VAL A 51 21.47 -5.73 -18.49
C VAL A 51 20.83 -6.58 -19.58
N LEU A 52 19.55 -6.96 -19.41
CA LEU A 52 18.83 -7.78 -20.37
C LEU A 52 18.64 -7.05 -21.69
N SER A 53 18.27 -5.76 -21.67
CA SER A 53 18.14 -4.94 -22.88
C SER A 53 19.45 -4.83 -23.65
N LYS A 54 20.58 -4.71 -22.94
CA LYS A 54 21.91 -4.65 -23.55
C LYS A 54 22.32 -5.99 -24.15
N LEU A 55 22.01 -7.10 -23.47
CA LEU A 55 22.27 -8.45 -23.96
C LEU A 55 21.42 -8.76 -25.20
N LEU A 56 20.13 -8.41 -25.18
CA LEU A 56 19.23 -8.58 -26.32
C LEU A 56 19.67 -7.74 -27.52
N ARG A 57 20.12 -6.50 -27.31
CA ARG A 57 20.70 -5.67 -28.40
C ARG A 57 21.96 -6.29 -28.99
N LEU A 58 22.78 -6.96 -28.17
CA LEU A 58 23.98 -7.66 -28.65
C LEU A 58 23.62 -8.91 -29.46
N MET A 59 22.55 -9.64 -29.08
CA MET A 59 22.10 -10.83 -29.80
C MET A 59 21.35 -10.54 -31.10
N LEU A 60 20.66 -9.40 -31.18
CA LEU A 60 19.92 -8.98 -32.38
C LEU A 60 20.81 -8.23 -33.39
N SER A 61 22.05 -7.91 -33.01
CA SER A 61 23.09 -7.36 -33.88
C SER A 61 23.97 -8.47 -34.44
#